data_AF-A0A6M7TDG8-F1
#
_entry.id   AF-A0A6M7TDG8-F1
#
_cell.length_a   1.000
_cell.length_b   1.000
_cell.length_c   1.000
_cell.angle_alpha   90.00
_cell.angle_beta   90.00
_cell.angle_gamma   90.00
#
_symmetry.space_group_name_H-M   'P 1'
#
loop_
_entity.id
_entity.type
_entity.pdbx_description
1 polymer ?
#
loop_
_entity_poly.entity_id
_entity_poly.type
_entity_poly.pdbx_seq_one_letter_code
_entity_poly.pdbx_strand_id
1 'polypeptide(L)'
;MADSDHSTTMPFVTNGKDTASNRLPDADPPILLLRDWLRAQHVSRVLCRLQQRLERRYLDARGSEAMDKQVAYSIACQAEVESSTVALKLQDKLPQIRARSLLGVVAKLEIIAGADREIDDPTDFPWPHIASVLADLKEIAGSVPLERPERTVVQADCRLYQEIATDLIGLQKQASNLRLREAPVVGICSG
;
A
#
# COMPACT_ATOMS: atom_id res chain seq x y z
N MET A 1 1.48 -63.10 49.16
CA MET A 1 1.49 -62.96 47.69
C MET A 1 0.28 -62.12 47.35
N ALA A 2 0.50 -60.90 46.88
CA ALA A 2 -0.54 -59.91 46.62
C ALA A 2 -0.60 -59.70 45.12
N ASP A 3 -1.75 -59.99 44.50
CA ASP A 3 -2.09 -59.52 43.16
C ASP A 3 -3.32 -58.64 43.30
N SER A 4 -3.14 -57.35 43.00
CA SER A 4 -4.23 -56.37 42.93
C SER A 4 -4.44 -56.02 41.46
N ASP A 5 -5.63 -56.33 40.95
CA ASP A 5 -6.10 -55.94 39.63
C ASP A 5 -6.32 -54.43 39.55
N HIS A 6 -5.52 -53.73 38.74
CA HIS A 6 -5.77 -52.34 38.36
C HIS A 6 -6.14 -52.27 36.88
N SER A 7 -7.44 -52.24 36.59
CA SER A 7 -7.97 -52.01 35.24
C SER A 7 -8.22 -50.52 35.05
N THR A 8 -7.39 -49.85 34.25
CA THR A 8 -7.52 -48.44 33.90
C THR A 8 -8.48 -48.27 32.73
N THR A 9 -9.69 -47.81 33.02
CA THR A 9 -10.67 -47.32 32.02
C THR A 9 -10.16 -46.01 31.40
N MET A 10 -9.87 -46.00 30.11
CA MET A 10 -9.55 -44.78 29.35
C MET A 10 -10.84 -44.06 28.96
N PRO A 11 -10.98 -42.73 29.19
CA PRO A 11 -12.13 -42.00 28.70
C PRO A 11 -12.02 -41.73 27.20
N PHE A 12 -13.08 -42.08 26.48
CA PHE A 12 -13.30 -41.76 25.07
C PHE A 12 -13.62 -40.26 24.94
N VAL A 13 -12.67 -39.46 24.46
CA VAL A 13 -12.93 -38.06 24.12
C VAL A 13 -13.54 -38.02 22.72
N THR A 14 -14.81 -37.64 22.66
CA THR A 14 -15.55 -37.38 21.43
C THR A 14 -14.90 -36.23 20.68
N ASN A 15 -14.42 -36.49 19.46
CA ASN A 15 -14.06 -35.45 18.50
C ASN A 15 -15.33 -34.65 18.13
N GLY A 16 -15.56 -33.57 18.88
CA GLY A 16 -16.49 -32.51 18.52
C GLY A 16 -16.04 -31.93 17.19
N LYS A 17 -16.82 -32.20 16.16
CA LYS A 17 -16.72 -31.62 14.84
C LYS A 17 -17.13 -30.15 14.93
N ASP A 18 -16.25 -29.32 15.50
CA ASP A 18 -16.33 -27.88 15.36
C ASP A 18 -15.89 -27.57 13.94
N THR A 19 -16.90 -27.46 13.08
CA THR A 19 -16.81 -26.88 11.76
C THR A 19 -16.04 -25.58 11.86
N ALA A 20 -14.79 -25.65 11.40
CA ALA A 20 -13.81 -24.58 11.30
C ALA A 20 -14.47 -23.29 10.82
N SER A 21 -14.78 -22.43 11.78
CA SER A 21 -14.90 -21.00 11.57
C SER A 21 -13.51 -20.53 11.13
N ASN A 22 -13.38 -20.32 9.83
CA ASN A 22 -12.19 -19.91 9.07
C ASN A 22 -11.75 -18.47 9.43
N ARG A 23 -11.72 -18.11 10.71
CA ARG A 23 -11.01 -16.92 11.18
C ARG A 23 -9.55 -17.33 11.24
N LEU A 24 -8.67 -16.58 10.58
CA LEU A 24 -7.24 -16.60 10.84
C LEU A 24 -7.01 -15.68 12.06
N PRO A 25 -7.05 -16.16 13.31
CA PRO A 25 -7.06 -15.32 14.49
C PRO A 25 -5.70 -15.48 15.20
N ASP A 26 -4.59 -15.35 14.47
CA ASP A 26 -3.24 -15.42 15.08
C ASP A 26 -2.11 -14.82 14.22
N ALA A 27 -2.43 -14.13 13.11
CA ALA A 27 -1.38 -13.53 12.28
C ALA A 27 -0.77 -12.32 13.00
N ASP A 28 0.57 -12.28 13.09
CA ASP A 28 1.30 -11.19 13.71
C ASP A 28 0.95 -9.85 13.02
N PRO A 29 0.48 -8.81 13.75
CA PRO A 29 0.00 -7.58 13.14
C PRO A 29 0.95 -6.90 12.13
N PRO A 30 2.27 -6.86 12.32
CA PRO A 30 3.20 -6.34 11.30
C PRO A 30 3.24 -7.17 10.01
N ILE A 31 2.98 -8.48 10.06
CA ILE A 31 2.92 -9.32 8.84
C ILE A 31 1.72 -8.91 7.98
N LEU A 32 0.57 -8.67 8.63
CA LEU A 32 -0.61 -8.15 7.92
C LEU A 32 -0.35 -6.76 7.34
N LEU A 33 0.29 -5.87 8.12
CA LEU A 33 0.67 -4.54 7.65
C LEU A 33 1.64 -4.62 6.47
N LEU A 34 2.63 -5.52 6.49
CA LEU A 34 3.58 -5.73 5.40
C LEU A 34 2.86 -6.15 4.11
N ARG A 35 1.90 -7.09 4.21
CA ARG A 35 1.11 -7.51 3.04
C ARG A 35 0.34 -6.34 2.42
N ASP A 36 -0.35 -5.58 3.26
CA ASP A 36 -1.14 -4.43 2.79
C ASP A 36 -0.24 -3.33 2.22
N TRP A 37 0.92 -3.11 2.84
CA TRP A 37 1.93 -2.16 2.40
C TRP A 37 2.55 -2.56 1.05
N LEU A 38 2.92 -3.84 0.86
CA LEU A 38 3.43 -4.35 -0.42
C LEU A 38 2.42 -4.19 -1.56
N ARG A 39 1.13 -4.40 -1.28
CA ARG A 39 0.06 -4.15 -2.26
C ARG A 39 0.01 -2.68 -2.63
N ALA A 40 -0.07 -1.79 -1.64
CA ALA A 40 -0.12 -0.34 -1.87
C ALA A 40 1.11 0.16 -2.64
N GLN A 41 2.31 -0.29 -2.26
CA GLN A 41 3.57 0.04 -2.94
C GLN A 41 3.57 -0.45 -4.40
N HIS A 42 3.03 -1.64 -4.66
CA HIS A 42 2.96 -2.16 -6.02
C HIS A 42 2.01 -1.33 -6.91
N VAL A 43 0.85 -0.96 -6.38
CA VAL A 43 -0.13 -0.12 -7.10
C VAL A 43 0.46 1.27 -7.38
N SER A 44 1.09 1.90 -6.38
CA SER A 44 1.78 3.18 -6.53
C SER A 44 2.83 3.15 -7.64
N ARG A 45 3.70 2.13 -7.66
CA ARG A 45 4.71 1.97 -8.74
C ARG A 45 4.09 1.78 -10.12
N VAL A 46 2.95 1.12 -10.22
CA VAL A 46 2.24 0.96 -11.50
C VAL A 46 1.68 2.30 -11.98
N LEU A 47 1.08 3.08 -11.07
CA LEU A 47 0.49 4.38 -11.40
C LEU A 47 1.56 5.44 -11.69
N CYS A 48 2.69 5.44 -10.98
CA CYS A 48 3.86 6.27 -11.29
C CYS A 48 4.35 6.04 -12.72
N ARG A 49 4.52 4.77 -13.14
CA ARG A 49 4.90 4.45 -14.53
C ARG A 49 3.86 4.92 -15.56
N LEU A 50 2.58 4.88 -15.19
CA LEU A 50 1.50 5.41 -16.04
C LEU A 50 1.60 6.93 -16.16
N GLN A 51 1.79 7.64 -15.04
CA GLN A 51 2.00 9.09 -14.98
C GLN A 51 3.19 9.48 -15.86
N GLN A 52 4.37 8.87 -15.70
CA GLN A 52 5.57 9.18 -16.49
C GLN A 52 5.40 8.94 -17.99
N ARG A 53 4.58 7.95 -18.36
CA ARG A 53 4.26 7.71 -19.78
C ARG A 53 3.32 8.77 -20.33
N LEU A 54 2.35 9.22 -19.55
CA LEU A 54 1.41 10.26 -19.96
C LEU A 54 2.05 11.64 -19.96
N GLU A 55 2.98 11.90 -19.03
CA GLU A 55 3.81 13.10 -18.99
C GLU A 55 4.55 13.29 -20.32
N ARG A 56 5.29 12.26 -20.77
CA ARG A 56 5.99 12.29 -22.06
C ARG A 56 5.03 12.59 -23.22
N ARG A 57 3.88 11.93 -23.26
CA ARG A 57 2.88 12.17 -24.31
C ARG A 57 2.32 13.59 -24.28
N TYR A 58 2.12 14.16 -23.10
CA TYR A 58 1.66 15.53 -22.92
C TYR A 58 2.72 16.53 -23.39
N LEU A 59 3.99 16.34 -23.00
CA LEU A 59 5.11 17.18 -23.43
C LEU A 59 5.30 17.15 -24.97
N ASP A 60 5.01 16.02 -25.61
CA ASP A 60 5.11 15.86 -27.07
C ASP A 60 3.90 16.43 -27.84
N ALA A 61 2.78 16.73 -27.19
CA ALA A 61 1.55 17.15 -27.87
C ALA A 61 1.56 18.61 -28.34
N ARG A 62 0.74 18.89 -29.37
CA ARG A 62 0.55 20.21 -29.96
C ARG A 62 -0.94 20.51 -30.16
N GLY A 63 -1.30 21.80 -30.15
CA GLY A 63 -2.67 22.24 -30.43
C GLY A 63 -3.71 21.64 -29.49
N SER A 64 -4.87 21.27 -30.02
CA SER A 64 -5.99 20.74 -29.21
C SER A 64 -5.69 19.40 -28.54
N GLU A 65 -4.81 18.57 -29.10
CA GLU A 65 -4.38 17.29 -28.50
C GLU A 65 -3.66 17.50 -27.15
N ALA A 66 -3.03 18.66 -26.95
CA ALA A 66 -2.35 18.99 -25.70
C ALA A 66 -3.32 19.06 -24.52
N MET A 67 -4.55 19.55 -24.74
CA MET A 67 -5.55 19.66 -23.66
C MET A 67 -6.03 18.30 -23.20
N ASP A 68 -6.38 17.40 -24.11
CA ASP A 68 -6.84 16.05 -23.75
C ASP A 68 -5.75 15.26 -23.03
N LYS A 69 -4.50 15.35 -23.51
CA LYS A 69 -3.36 14.71 -22.86
C LYS A 69 -3.01 15.34 -21.52
N GLN A 70 -3.18 16.66 -21.36
CA GLN A 70 -3.03 17.33 -20.08
C GLN A 70 -4.03 16.78 -19.05
N VAL A 71 -5.30 16.63 -19.44
CA VAL A 71 -6.32 16.06 -18.53
C VAL A 71 -5.99 14.64 -18.14
N ALA A 72 -5.62 13.79 -19.10
CA ALA A 72 -5.21 12.40 -18.82
C ALA A 72 -3.97 12.34 -17.91
N TYR A 73 -3.00 13.22 -18.14
CA TYR A 73 -1.81 13.37 -17.31
C TYR A 73 -2.15 13.78 -15.88
N SER A 74 -3.00 14.79 -15.69
CA SER A 74 -3.44 15.26 -14.37
C SER A 74 -4.19 14.19 -13.59
N ILE A 75 -5.05 13.40 -14.24
CA ILE A 75 -5.73 12.26 -13.60
C ILE A 75 -4.70 11.23 -13.14
N ALA A 76 -3.71 10.91 -13.96
CA ALA A 76 -2.67 9.94 -13.58
C ALA A 76 -1.79 10.44 -12.43
N CYS A 77 -1.44 11.73 -12.42
CA CYS A 77 -0.71 12.36 -11.31
C CYS A 77 -1.52 12.27 -10.01
N GLN A 78 -2.81 12.62 -10.03
CA GLN A 78 -3.64 12.52 -8.84
C GLN A 78 -3.80 11.06 -8.38
N ALA A 79 -4.00 10.11 -9.30
CA ALA A 79 -4.13 8.68 -8.97
C ALA A 79 -2.85 8.14 -8.31
N GLU A 80 -1.68 8.52 -8.84
CA GLU A 80 -0.38 8.21 -8.24
C GLU A 80 -0.31 8.75 -6.81
N VAL A 81 -0.59 10.04 -6.60
CA VAL A 81 -0.55 10.68 -5.27
C VAL A 81 -1.46 9.96 -4.27
N GLU A 82 -2.70 9.66 -4.64
CA GLU A 82 -3.64 8.95 -3.76
C GLU A 82 -3.13 7.55 -3.39
N SER A 83 -2.59 6.81 -4.37
CA SER A 83 -2.07 5.46 -4.13
C SER A 83 -0.80 5.45 -3.27
N SER A 84 0.13 6.38 -3.52
CA SER A 84 1.37 6.55 -2.74
C SER A 84 1.06 6.96 -1.30
N THR A 85 0.03 7.79 -1.11
CA THR A 85 -0.45 8.21 0.21
C THR A 85 -0.94 7.02 1.05
N VAL A 86 -1.52 5.99 0.42
CA VAL A 86 -1.92 4.77 1.16
C VAL A 86 -0.70 4.00 1.66
N ALA A 87 0.36 3.86 0.86
CA ALA A 87 1.59 3.22 1.31
C ALA A 87 2.22 3.99 2.48
N LEU A 88 2.25 5.33 2.40
CA LEU A 88 2.77 6.20 3.48
C LEU A 88 1.95 6.05 4.77
N LYS A 89 0.62 6.10 4.68
CA LYS A 89 -0.29 5.89 5.83
C LYS A 89 -0.11 4.52 6.50
N LEU A 90 0.34 3.51 5.76
CA LEU A 90 0.64 2.19 6.32
C LEU A 90 2.00 2.20 7.04
N GLN A 91 3.00 2.91 6.51
CA GLN A 91 4.28 3.13 7.20
C GLN A 91 4.11 3.92 8.50
N ASP A 92 3.27 4.96 8.51
CA ASP A 92 3.00 5.78 9.69
C ASP A 92 2.42 4.97 10.87
N LYS A 93 1.73 3.86 10.58
CA LYS A 93 1.20 2.95 11.60
C LYS A 93 2.27 2.05 12.22
N LEU A 94 3.38 1.84 11.53
CA LEU A 94 4.40 0.85 11.87
C LEU A 94 4.97 0.99 13.30
N PRO A 95 5.25 2.21 13.82
CA PRO A 95 5.76 2.37 15.18
C PRO A 95 4.76 1.93 16.25
N GLN A 96 3.46 2.08 15.98
CA GLN A 96 2.38 1.80 16.93
C GLN A 96 1.99 0.32 17.01
N ILE A 97 2.35 -0.45 15.99
CA ILE A 97 1.98 -1.87 15.92
C ILE A 97 3.04 -2.72 16.62
N ARG A 98 2.68 -3.46 17.66
CA ARG A 98 3.62 -4.36 18.35
C ARG A 98 3.78 -5.67 17.59
N ALA A 99 5.02 -6.09 17.33
CA ALA A 99 5.32 -7.43 16.84
C ALA A 99 5.13 -8.46 17.95
N ARG A 100 4.53 -9.61 17.62
CA ARG A 100 4.29 -10.74 18.53
C ARG A 100 5.24 -11.91 18.30
N SER A 101 6.04 -11.85 17.23
CA SER A 101 7.03 -12.85 16.83
C SER A 101 8.26 -12.19 16.19
N LEU A 102 9.34 -12.96 16.04
CA LEU A 102 10.52 -12.53 15.28
C LEU A 102 10.17 -12.27 13.80
N LEU A 103 9.26 -13.05 13.21
CA LEU A 103 8.76 -12.80 11.86
C LEU A 103 8.00 -11.46 11.76
N GLY A 104 7.33 -11.02 12.82
CA GLY A 104 6.76 -9.68 12.88
C GLY A 104 7.82 -8.58 12.92
N VAL A 105 8.96 -8.81 13.58
CA VAL A 105 10.10 -7.87 13.55
C VAL A 105 10.71 -7.83 12.15
N VAL A 106 10.90 -9.00 11.51
CA VAL A 106 11.32 -9.10 10.10
C VAL A 106 10.36 -8.31 9.20
N ALA A 107 9.04 -8.48 9.37
CA ALA A 107 8.04 -7.75 8.60
C ALA A 107 8.16 -6.22 8.76
N LYS A 108 8.46 -5.72 9.97
CA LYS A 108 8.70 -4.29 10.16
C LYS A 108 9.93 -3.80 9.40
N LEU A 109 11.03 -4.54 9.51
CA LEU A 109 12.28 -4.19 8.83
C LEU A 109 12.15 -4.28 7.31
N GLU A 110 11.34 -5.21 6.78
CA GLU A 110 10.98 -5.25 5.36
C GLU A 110 10.22 -4.01 4.90
N ILE A 111 9.29 -3.50 5.72
CA ILE A 111 8.61 -2.23 5.44
C ILE A 111 9.64 -1.09 5.48
N ILE A 112 10.51 -1.01 6.48
CA ILE A 112 11.52 0.07 6.59
C ILE A 112 12.51 0.05 5.42
N ALA A 113 13.09 -1.11 5.13
CA ALA A 113 14.04 -1.26 4.03
C ALA A 113 13.37 -1.14 2.64
N GLY A 114 12.07 -1.42 2.56
CA GLY A 114 11.28 -1.33 1.33
C GLY A 114 10.69 0.05 1.06
N ALA A 115 10.30 0.77 2.11
CA ALA A 115 9.75 2.12 2.11
C ALA A 115 10.64 3.10 1.37
N ASP A 116 11.94 2.89 1.52
CA ASP A 116 12.96 3.80 1.08
C ASP A 116 13.87 3.16 0.02
N ARG A 117 13.34 2.30 -0.86
CA ARG A 117 14.07 1.96 -2.11
C ARG A 117 14.14 3.15 -3.10
N GLU A 118 13.87 4.35 -2.60
CA GLU A 118 14.06 5.68 -3.21
C GLU A 118 15.08 6.52 -2.40
N ILE A 119 15.91 5.92 -1.52
CA ILE A 119 17.07 6.61 -0.93
C ILE A 119 18.03 7.04 -2.05
N ASP A 120 18.47 8.30 -2.02
CA ASP A 120 19.46 8.85 -2.96
C ASP A 120 20.75 8.03 -2.98
N ASP A 121 21.19 7.51 -1.83
CA ASP A 121 22.27 6.54 -1.67
C ASP A 121 21.94 5.39 -0.67
N PRO A 122 21.65 4.17 -1.14
CA PRO A 122 21.37 3.02 -0.26
C PRO A 122 22.59 2.53 0.55
N THR A 123 23.77 3.12 0.35
CA THR A 123 24.98 2.83 1.13
C THR A 123 25.14 3.74 2.34
N ASP A 124 24.34 4.80 2.45
CA ASP A 124 24.41 5.73 3.58
C ASP A 124 23.91 5.11 4.89
N PHE A 125 24.48 5.58 6.00
CA PHE A 125 24.00 5.22 7.32
C PHE A 125 22.53 5.67 7.49
N PRO A 126 21.61 4.83 8.01
CA PRO A 126 21.84 3.52 8.65
C PRO A 126 21.55 2.29 7.75
N TRP A 127 21.36 2.47 6.44
CA TRP A 127 20.74 1.45 5.58
C TRP A 127 21.51 0.13 5.45
N PRO A 128 22.85 0.12 5.29
CA PRO A 128 23.61 -1.14 5.29
C PRO A 128 23.47 -1.92 6.59
N HIS A 129 23.36 -1.22 7.74
CA HIS A 129 23.23 -1.85 9.05
C HIS A 129 21.85 -2.49 9.21
N ILE A 130 20.80 -1.78 8.79
CA ILE A 130 19.42 -2.31 8.78
C ILE A 130 19.33 -3.52 7.84
N ALA A 131 19.92 -3.45 6.66
CA ALA A 131 19.95 -4.55 5.69
C ALA A 131 20.67 -5.79 6.24
N SER A 132 21.82 -5.60 6.90
CA SER A 132 22.56 -6.68 7.58
C SER A 132 21.72 -7.34 8.66
N VAL A 133 21.15 -6.55 9.58
CA VAL A 133 20.32 -7.08 10.68
C VAL A 133 19.09 -7.82 10.14
N LEU A 134 18.46 -7.30 9.07
CA LEU A 134 17.35 -7.97 8.42
C LEU A 134 17.76 -9.31 7.79
N ALA A 135 18.94 -9.39 7.16
CA ALA A 135 19.46 -10.64 6.61
C ALA A 135 19.68 -11.68 7.71
N ASP A 136 20.36 -11.30 8.80
CA ASP A 136 20.62 -12.20 9.94
C ASP A 136 19.31 -12.69 10.57
N LEU A 137 18.33 -11.81 10.76
CA LEU A 137 17.02 -12.19 11.31
C LEU A 137 16.25 -13.15 10.40
N LYS A 138 16.38 -13.02 9.07
CA LYS A 138 15.76 -13.97 8.13
C LYS A 138 16.39 -15.35 8.17
N GLU A 139 17.70 -15.43 8.36
CA GLU A 139 18.39 -16.71 8.54
C GLU A 139 17.98 -17.40 9.85
N ILE A 140 17.79 -16.62 10.92
CA ILE A 140 17.46 -17.16 12.26
C ILE A 140 15.96 -17.51 12.37
N ALA A 141 15.07 -16.62 11.93
CA ALA A 141 13.63 -16.72 12.16
C ALA A 141 12.82 -17.15 10.93
N GLY A 142 13.47 -17.22 9.75
CA GLY A 142 12.82 -17.42 8.46
C GLY A 142 12.38 -16.12 7.78
N SER A 143 11.90 -16.25 6.55
CA SER A 143 11.35 -15.13 5.77
C SER A 143 9.83 -15.08 5.84
N VAL A 144 9.26 -13.88 5.89
CA VAL A 144 7.83 -13.68 5.67
C VAL A 144 7.53 -13.93 4.18
N PRO A 145 6.54 -14.78 3.82
CA PRO A 145 6.18 -14.98 2.42
C PRO A 145 5.77 -13.67 1.77
N LEU A 146 6.63 -13.14 0.88
CA LEU A 146 6.37 -11.92 0.12
C LEU A 146 5.64 -12.29 -1.18
N GLU A 147 4.40 -12.77 -1.06
CA GLU A 147 3.61 -13.08 -2.24
C GLU A 147 3.36 -11.81 -3.05
N ARG A 148 3.67 -11.89 -4.35
CA ARG A 148 3.36 -10.81 -5.28
C ARG A 148 1.84 -10.63 -5.31
N PRO A 149 1.31 -9.39 -5.17
CA PRO A 149 -0.12 -9.16 -5.27
C PRO A 149 -0.66 -9.67 -6.61
N GLU A 150 -1.83 -10.31 -6.56
CA GLU A 150 -2.49 -10.80 -7.77
C GLU A 150 -2.73 -9.65 -8.76
N ARG A 151 -2.48 -9.92 -10.04
CA ARG A 151 -2.62 -8.92 -11.09
C ARG A 151 -4.03 -8.32 -11.17
N THR A 152 -5.05 -9.14 -10.97
CA THR A 152 -6.47 -8.77 -10.96
C THR A 152 -6.77 -7.76 -9.87
N VAL A 153 -6.24 -7.99 -8.66
CA VAL A 153 -6.36 -7.08 -7.51
C VAL A 153 -5.67 -5.75 -7.80
N VAL A 154 -4.43 -5.80 -8.28
CA VAL A 154 -3.67 -4.58 -8.64
C VAL A 154 -4.41 -3.75 -9.70
N GLN A 155 -4.99 -4.40 -10.71
CA GLN A 155 -5.78 -3.72 -11.74
C GLN A 155 -7.08 -3.12 -11.20
N ALA A 156 -7.73 -3.78 -10.25
CA ALA A 156 -8.90 -3.23 -9.57
C ALA A 156 -8.52 -1.99 -8.76
N ASP A 157 -7.45 -2.05 -7.95
CA ASP A 157 -6.96 -0.92 -7.15
C ASP A 157 -6.53 0.25 -8.05
N CYS A 158 -5.83 -0.01 -9.17
CA CYS A 158 -5.48 1.04 -10.12
C CYS A 158 -6.70 1.75 -10.69
N ARG A 159 -7.76 1.01 -11.04
CA ARG A 159 -9.02 1.59 -11.55
C ARG A 159 -9.70 2.45 -10.49
N LEU A 160 -9.76 1.96 -9.25
CA LEU A 160 -10.29 2.71 -8.13
C LEU A 160 -9.59 4.08 -7.97
N TYR A 161 -8.25 4.10 -7.97
CA TYR A 161 -7.52 5.37 -7.85
C TYR A 161 -7.71 6.28 -9.06
N GLN A 162 -7.86 5.73 -10.27
CA GLN A 162 -8.18 6.51 -11.46
C GLN A 162 -9.59 7.12 -11.40
N GLU A 163 -10.57 6.40 -10.86
CA GLU A 163 -11.93 6.91 -10.64
C GLU A 163 -11.92 8.04 -9.61
N ILE A 164 -11.30 7.82 -8.44
CA ILE A 164 -11.12 8.86 -7.40
C ILE A 164 -10.44 10.11 -7.99
N ALA A 165 -9.36 9.92 -8.75
CA ALA A 165 -8.65 11.02 -9.38
C ALA A 165 -9.51 11.78 -10.42
N THR A 166 -10.31 11.06 -11.20
CA THR A 166 -11.21 11.66 -12.19
C THR A 166 -12.24 12.56 -11.52
N ASP A 167 -12.84 12.08 -10.42
CA ASP A 167 -13.82 12.83 -9.64
C ASP A 167 -13.19 14.09 -9.03
N LEU A 168 -12.00 13.98 -8.43
CA LEU A 168 -11.29 15.12 -7.84
C LEU A 168 -10.94 16.20 -8.88
N ILE A 169 -10.42 15.81 -10.04
CA ILE A 169 -10.11 16.75 -11.13
C ILE A 169 -11.41 17.38 -11.68
N GLY A 170 -12.50 16.62 -11.77
CA GLY A 170 -13.81 17.12 -12.14
C GLY A 170 -14.32 18.21 -11.19
N LEU A 171 -14.26 17.96 -9.88
CA LEU A 171 -14.64 18.91 -8.84
C LEU A 171 -13.77 20.18 -8.87
N GLN A 172 -12.45 20.05 -9.06
CA GLN A 172 -11.56 21.19 -9.16
C GLN A 172 -11.91 22.11 -10.34
N LYS A 173 -12.20 21.53 -11.52
CA LYS A 173 -12.65 22.29 -12.70
C LYS A 173 -13.96 23.04 -12.44
N GLN A 174 -14.92 22.40 -11.77
CA GLN A 174 -16.19 23.05 -11.40
C GLN A 174 -15.96 24.23 -10.47
N ALA A 175 -15.12 24.07 -9.44
CA ALA A 175 -14.78 25.14 -8.50
C ALA A 175 -14.06 26.32 -9.19
N SER A 176 -13.15 26.06 -10.13
CA SER A 176 -12.48 27.10 -10.94
C SER A 176 -13.49 27.88 -11.80
N ASN A 177 -14.45 27.20 -12.43
CA ASN A 177 -15.48 27.85 -13.24
C ASN A 177 -16.42 28.73 -12.41
N LEU A 178 -16.77 28.30 -11.19
CA LEU A 178 -17.57 29.13 -10.26
C LEU A 178 -16.83 30.40 -9.86
N ARG A 179 -15.53 30.30 -9.51
CA ARG A 179 -14.71 31.49 -9.18
C ARG A 179 -14.54 32.46 -10.34
N LEU A 180 -14.43 31.96 -11.58
CA LEU A 180 -14.37 32.82 -12.78
C LEU A 180 -15.68 33.56 -13.02
N ARG A 181 -16.83 32.97 -12.65
CA ARG A 181 -18.16 33.58 -12.78
C ARG A 181 -18.45 34.64 -11.70
N GLU A 182 -17.79 34.52 -10.55
CA GLU A 182 -17.95 35.44 -9.40
C GLU A 182 -16.94 36.61 -9.40
N ALA A 183 -15.97 36.64 -10.32
CA ALA A 183 -15.04 37.75 -10.45
C ALA A 183 -15.81 39.03 -10.85
N PRO A 184 -15.71 40.14 -10.08
CA PRO A 184 -16.43 41.36 -10.39
C PRO A 184 -15.89 41.93 -11.70
N VAL A 185 -16.79 42.22 -12.64
CA VAL A 185 -16.50 43.09 -13.78
C VAL A 185 -16.15 44.45 -13.19
N VAL A 186 -14.85 44.74 -13.05
CA VAL A 186 -14.38 46.08 -12.71
C VAL A 186 -14.78 46.96 -13.87
N GLY A 187 -15.95 47.58 -13.75
CA GLY A 187 -16.46 48.58 -14.67
C GLY A 187 -15.47 49.72 -14.72
N ILE A 188 -14.84 49.88 -15.88
CA ILE A 188 -14.09 51.08 -16.21
C ILE A 188 -15.14 52.19 -16.38
N CYS A 189 -15.46 52.89 -15.30
CA CYS A 189 -16.18 54.16 -15.37
C CYS A 189 -15.16 55.24 -15.75
N SER A 190 -15.13 55.58 -17.04
CA SER A 190 -14.63 56.87 -17.51
C SER A 190 -15.78 57.87 -17.44
N GLY A 191 -15.61 58.96 -16.69
CA GLY A 191 -16.58 60.05 -16.55
C GLY A 191 -16.26 60.94 -15.37
#